data_AF-A0A938MIY4-F1
#
_entry.id   AF-A0A938MIY4-F1
#
_cell.length_a   1.000
_cell.length_b   1.000
_cell.length_c   1.000
_cell.angle_alpha   90.00
_cell.angle_beta   90.00
_cell.angle_gamma   90.00
#
_symmetry.space_group_name_H-M   'P 1'
#
loop_
_entity.id
_entity.type
_entity.pdbx_description
1 polymer ?
#
loop_
_entity_poly.entity_id
_entity_poly.type
_entity_poly.pdbx_seq_one_letter_code
_entity_poly.pdbx_strand_id
1 'polypeptide(L)'
;VPRLFGAMIMFVPLTVLADLIGIFGGYIISTQLLDMSPSLYVNRTIVAVKNKDIITGLIKAEAFAIVVSLVACYEGMGVTGGAEGVGKSTTTSVVLAIVFIIVADCFFTALFYFIL
;
A
#
# COMPACT_ATOMS: atom_id res chain seq x y z
N VAL A 1 18.14 5.22 9.51
CA VAL A 1 17.27 6.37 9.87
C VAL A 1 16.90 7.25 8.67
N PRO A 2 17.80 7.89 7.90
CA PRO A 2 17.39 8.75 6.78
C PRO A 2 16.59 8.01 5.70
N ARG A 3 16.91 6.73 5.46
CA ARG A 3 16.19 5.86 4.50
C ARG A 3 14.74 5.57 4.92
N LEU A 4 14.49 5.45 6.23
CA LEU A 4 13.16 5.20 6.80
C LEU A 4 12.25 6.42 6.58
N PHE A 5 12.74 7.61 6.94
CA PHE A 5 11.98 8.85 6.73
C PHE A 5 11.68 9.11 5.25
N GLY A 6 12.65 8.84 4.37
CA GLY A 6 12.41 8.93 2.93
C GLY A 6 11.29 7.99 2.46
N ALA A 7 11.24 6.76 2.97
CA ALA A 7 10.17 5.82 2.64
C ALA A 7 8.81 6.27 3.19
N MET A 8 8.73 6.71 4.45
CA MET A 8 7.48 7.20 5.07
C MET A 8 6.87 8.35 4.26
N ILE A 9 7.68 9.38 3.96
CA ILE A 9 7.24 10.54 3.18
C ILE A 9 6.75 10.14 1.78
N MET A 10 7.39 9.17 1.13
CA MET A 10 7.05 8.76 -0.24
C MET A 10 5.87 7.80 -0.32
N PHE A 11 5.61 7.00 0.70
CA PHE A 11 4.52 6.02 0.68
C PHE A 11 3.15 6.69 0.61
N VAL A 12 2.92 7.75 1.37
CA VAL A 12 1.65 8.50 1.38
C VAL A 12 1.23 9.01 -0.01
N PRO A 13 2.06 9.81 -0.73
CA PRO A 13 1.68 10.29 -2.05
C PRO A 13 1.59 9.15 -3.09
N LEU A 14 2.39 8.09 -2.96
CA LEU A 14 2.27 6.93 -3.85
C LEU A 14 0.94 6.20 -3.65
N THR A 15 0.48 6.00 -2.42
CA THR A 15 -0.82 5.37 -2.14
C THR A 15 -1.96 6.20 -2.71
N VAL A 16 -1.94 7.53 -2.51
CA VAL A 16 -2.97 8.42 -3.06
C VAL A 16 -2.98 8.35 -4.60
N LEU A 17 -1.82 8.34 -5.24
CA LEU A 17 -1.74 8.18 -6.70
C LEU A 17 -2.27 6.83 -7.16
N ALA A 18 -1.93 5.74 -6.46
CA ALA A 18 -2.41 4.40 -6.78
C ALA A 18 -3.94 4.31 -6.69
N ASP A 19 -4.54 4.91 -5.66
CA ASP A 19 -6.00 4.95 -5.49
C ASP A 19 -6.67 5.76 -6.61
N LEU A 20 -6.13 6.93 -6.97
CA LEU A 20 -6.65 7.75 -8.06
C LEU A 20 -6.60 7.03 -9.41
N ILE A 21 -5.47 6.38 -9.71
CA ILE A 21 -5.30 5.60 -10.95
C ILE A 21 -6.25 4.39 -10.93
N GLY A 22 -6.43 3.74 -9.78
CA GLY A 22 -7.38 2.64 -9.61
C GLY A 22 -8.83 3.05 -9.88
N ILE A 23 -9.27 4.18 -9.31
CA ILE A 23 -10.60 4.75 -9.55
C ILE A 23 -10.76 5.12 -11.04
N PHE A 24 -9.73 5.72 -11.64
CA PHE A 24 -9.77 6.10 -13.05
C PHE A 24 -9.82 4.90 -13.99
N GLY A 25 -9.05 3.85 -13.70
CA GLY A 25 -9.11 2.57 -14.45
C GLY A 25 -10.49 1.93 -14.33
N GLY A 26 -11.07 1.93 -13.12
CA GLY A 26 -12.44 1.48 -12.88
C GLY A 26 -13.49 2.29 -13.65
N TYR A 27 -13.30 3.60 -13.75
CA TYR A 27 -14.17 4.50 -14.53
C TYR A 27 -14.14 4.15 -16.03
N ILE A 28 -12.96 3.97 -16.63
CA ILE A 28 -12.83 3.62 -18.05
C ILE A 28 -13.54 2.30 -18.33
N ILE A 29 -13.27 1.25 -17.55
CA ILE A 29 -13.86 -0.07 -17.78
C ILE A 29 -15.39 -0.04 -17.59
N SER A 30 -15.86 0.63 -16.53
CA SER A 30 -17.30 0.68 -16.23
C SER A 30 -18.08 1.46 -17.29
N THR A 31 -17.50 2.52 -17.84
CA THR A 31 -18.18 3.36 -18.85
C THR A 31 -18.07 2.79 -20.26
N GLN A 32 -16.93 2.18 -20.63
CA GLN A 32 -16.71 1.71 -22.00
C GLN A 32 -17.11 0.26 -22.24
N LEU A 33 -16.99 -0.62 -21.24
CA LEU A 33 -17.33 -2.05 -21.42
C LEU A 33 -18.70 -2.41 -20.84
N LEU A 34 -19.13 -1.73 -19.77
CA LEU A 34 -20.39 -2.05 -19.08
C LEU A 34 -21.55 -1.09 -19.42
N ASP A 35 -21.33 -0.13 -20.33
CA ASP A 35 -22.30 0.92 -20.72
C ASP A 35 -22.93 1.65 -19.53
N MET A 36 -22.20 1.76 -18.42
CA MET A 36 -22.67 2.45 -17.23
C MET A 36 -22.58 3.97 -17.46
N SER A 37 -23.64 4.70 -17.12
CA SER A 37 -23.63 6.16 -17.26
C SER A 37 -22.48 6.78 -16.44
N PRO A 38 -21.64 7.65 -17.04
CA PRO A 38 -20.53 8.29 -16.34
C PRO A 38 -20.94 9.02 -15.07
N SER A 39 -22.09 9.71 -15.09
CA SER A 39 -22.62 10.43 -13.93
C SER A 39 -23.06 9.49 -12.81
N LEU A 40 -23.53 8.29 -13.16
CA LEU A 40 -23.91 7.24 -12.22
C LEU A 40 -22.66 6.66 -11.53
N TYR A 41 -21.60 6.37 -12.28
CA TYR A 41 -20.35 5.87 -11.69
C TYR A 41 -19.78 6.86 -10.67
N VAL A 42 -19.63 8.13 -11.06
CA VAL A 42 -19.07 9.16 -10.18
C VAL A 42 -19.90 9.33 -8.91
N ASN A 43 -21.24 9.39 -9.02
CA ASN A 43 -22.11 9.49 -7.85
C ASN A 43 -21.97 8.26 -6.92
N ARG A 44 -21.93 7.05 -7.48
CA ARG A 44 -21.79 5.82 -6.70
C ARG A 44 -20.45 5.77 -5.99
N THR A 45 -19.37 6.16 -6.66
CA THR A 45 -18.03 6.21 -6.07
C THR A 45 -17.95 7.22 -4.93
N ILE A 46 -18.50 8.43 -5.09
CA ILE A 46 -18.52 9.45 -4.03
C ILE A 46 -19.32 8.98 -2.81
N VAL A 47 -20.45 8.30 -3.02
CA VAL A 47 -21.26 7.78 -1.90
C VAL A 47 -20.61 6.56 -1.23
N ALA A 48 -19.86 5.76 -1.99
CA ALA A 48 -19.17 4.58 -1.47
C ALA A 48 -17.93 4.94 -0.64
N VAL A 49 -17.14 5.91 -1.09
CA VAL A 49 -15.93 6.35 -0.40
C VAL A 49 -16.31 7.23 0.79
N LYS A 50 -16.10 6.72 2.00
CA LYS A 50 -16.30 7.51 3.23
C LYS A 50 -14.99 8.14 3.67
N ASN A 51 -15.09 9.27 4.39
CA ASN A 51 -13.92 9.92 4.99
C ASN A 51 -13.11 8.97 5.91
N LYS A 52 -13.79 8.00 6.56
CA LYS A 52 -13.13 6.95 7.37
C LYS A 52 -12.19 6.09 6.54
N ASP A 53 -12.57 5.75 5.31
CA ASP A 53 -11.77 4.88 4.44
C ASP A 53 -10.45 5.58 4.02
N ILE A 54 -10.52 6.88 3.76
CA ILE A 54 -9.34 7.70 3.44
C ILE A 54 -8.38 7.76 4.62
N ILE A 55 -8.88 8.10 5.82
CA ILE A 55 -8.03 8.26 7.01
C ILE A 55 -7.40 6.92 7.42
N THR A 56 -8.19 5.85 7.46
CA THR A 56 -7.70 4.52 7.82
C THR A 56 -6.70 3.99 6.78
N GLY A 57 -6.93 4.26 5.49
CA GLY A 57 -6.00 3.92 4.40
C GLY A 57 -4.65 4.64 4.51
N LEU A 58 -4.66 5.94 4.78
CA LEU A 58 -3.43 6.73 4.98
C LEU A 58 -2.62 6.27 6.19
N ILE A 59 -3.29 5.95 7.31
CA ILE A 59 -2.62 5.41 8.50
C ILE A 59 -1.98 4.04 8.19
N LYS A 60 -2.67 3.17 7.44
CA LYS A 60 -2.10 1.89 7.00
C LYS A 60 -0.89 2.10 6.10
N ALA A 61 -0.95 3.04 5.17
CA ALA A 61 0.15 3.33 4.24
C ALA A 61 1.44 3.69 4.98
N GLU A 62 1.36 4.56 6.00
CA GLU A 62 2.49 4.90 6.88
C GLU A 62 3.01 3.69 7.65
N ALA A 63 2.13 2.87 8.22
CA ALA A 63 2.54 1.67 8.93
C ALA A 63 3.28 0.67 8.02
N PHE A 64 2.80 0.48 6.79
CA PHE A 64 3.47 -0.37 5.80
C PHE A 64 4.81 0.21 5.35
N ALA A 65 4.93 1.53 5.25
CA ALA A 65 6.20 2.19 4.94
C ALA A 65 7.28 1.86 5.97
N ILE A 66 6.92 1.87 7.26
CA ILE A 66 7.82 1.51 8.37
C ILE A 66 8.24 0.03 8.23
N VAL A 67 7.29 -0.88 8.04
CA VAL A 67 7.57 -2.32 7.92
C VAL A 67 8.51 -2.60 6.75
N VAL A 68 8.18 -2.11 5.56
CA VAL A 68 8.95 -2.38 4.33
C VAL A 68 10.36 -1.82 4.44
N SER A 69 10.50 -0.58 4.89
CA SER A 69 11.81 0.05 5.01
C SER A 69 12.69 -0.57 6.08
N LEU A 70 12.12 -1.05 7.19
CA LEU A 70 12.85 -1.80 8.21
C LEU A 70 13.34 -3.15 7.68
N VAL A 71 12.46 -3.94 7.05
CA VAL A 71 12.82 -5.24 6.47
C VAL A 71 13.88 -5.07 5.38
N ALA A 72 13.70 -4.10 4.49
CA ALA A 72 14.65 -3.82 3.42
C ALA A 72 16.03 -3.36 3.94
N CYS A 73 16.05 -2.51 4.97
CA CYS A 73 17.32 -2.10 5.59
C CYS A 73 17.97 -3.25 6.35
N TYR A 74 17.19 -4.08 7.04
CA TYR A 74 17.70 -5.21 7.82
C TYR A 74 18.40 -6.24 6.91
N GLU A 75 17.70 -6.71 5.88
CA GLU A 75 18.25 -7.65 4.91
C GLU A 75 19.42 -7.03 4.14
N GLY A 76 19.29 -5.76 3.70
CA GLY A 76 20.33 -5.07 2.95
C GLY A 76 21.64 -4.83 3.72
N MET A 77 21.60 -4.73 5.06
CA MET A 77 22.79 -4.59 5.89
C MET A 77 23.46 -5.93 6.21
N GLY A 78 22.73 -7.05 6.12
CA GLY A 78 23.22 -8.40 6.41
C GLY A 78 23.83 -9.13 5.21
N VAL A 79 23.95 -8.48 4.05
CA VAL A 79 24.41 -9.12 2.82
C VAL A 79 25.89 -9.53 2.88
N THR A 80 26.16 -10.80 2.57
CA THR A 80 27.51 -11.36 2.45
C THR A 80 27.61 -12.23 1.19
N GLY A 81 28.81 -12.41 0.62
CA GLY A 81 29.00 -13.34 -0.51
C GLY A 81 28.85 -12.71 -1.91
N GLY A 82 29.06 -11.40 -2.05
CA GLY A 82 29.07 -10.73 -3.36
C GLY A 82 27.71 -10.69 -4.05
N ALA A 83 27.70 -10.71 -5.39
CA ALA A 83 26.48 -10.52 -6.19
C ALA A 83 25.41 -11.60 -5.95
N GLU A 84 25.81 -12.85 -5.73
CA GLU A 84 24.88 -13.95 -5.42
C GLU A 84 24.19 -13.73 -4.07
N GLY A 85 24.93 -13.27 -3.07
CA GLY A 85 24.38 -12.89 -1.76
C GLY A 85 23.37 -11.76 -1.84
N VAL A 86 23.60 -10.75 -2.67
CA VAL A 86 22.67 -9.64 -2.91
C VAL A 86 21.34 -10.15 -3.47
N GLY A 87 21.38 -11.05 -4.46
CA GLY A 87 20.18 -11.64 -5.04
C GLY A 87 19.36 -12.40 -4.00
N LYS A 88 20.00 -13.27 -3.22
CA LYS A 88 19.35 -14.06 -2.17
C LYS A 88 18.72 -13.20 -1.07
N SER A 89 19.43 -12.18 -0.60
CA SER A 89 18.90 -11.28 0.43
C SER A 89 17.77 -10.41 -0.10
N THR A 90 17.83 -9.98 -1.37
CA THR A 90 16.73 -9.23 -2.00
C THR A 90 15.45 -10.08 -2.08
N THR A 91 15.54 -11.35 -2.48
CA THR A 91 14.39 -12.26 -2.49
C THR A 91 13.83 -12.48 -1.08
N THR A 92 14.72 -12.69 -0.10
CA THR A 92 14.32 -12.87 1.30
C THR A 92 13.61 -11.63 1.84
N SER A 93 14.12 -10.44 1.55
CA SER A 93 13.52 -9.15 1.90
C SER A 93 12.11 -9.00 1.37
N VAL A 94 11.87 -9.32 0.09
CA VAL A 94 10.53 -9.23 -0.52
C VAL A 94 9.56 -10.20 0.15
N VAL A 95 9.97 -11.45 0.39
CA VAL A 95 9.11 -12.46 1.03
C VAL A 95 8.75 -12.03 2.45
N LEU A 96 9.73 -11.60 3.25
CA LEU A 96 9.49 -11.13 4.61
C LEU A 96 8.58 -9.89 4.63
N ALA A 97 8.83 -8.93 3.75
CA ALA A 97 8.02 -7.72 3.65
C ALA A 97 6.55 -8.04 3.36
N ILE A 98 6.28 -8.93 2.39
CA ILE A 98 4.91 -9.35 2.05
C ILE A 98 4.23 -10.03 3.24
N VAL A 99 4.91 -10.95 3.92
CA VAL A 99 4.35 -11.64 5.10
C VAL A 99 4.02 -10.65 6.21
N PHE A 100 4.93 -9.73 6.53
CA PHE A 100 4.69 -8.73 7.56
C PHE A 100 3.60 -7.74 7.17
N ILE A 101 3.48 -7.35 5.90
CA ILE A 101 2.38 -6.51 5.42
C ILE A 101 1.04 -7.22 5.63
N ILE A 102 0.92 -8.50 5.29
CA ILE A 102 -0.34 -9.26 5.46
C ILE A 102 -0.73 -9.33 6.94
N VAL A 103 0.24 -9.63 7.82
CA VAL A 103 0.00 -9.68 9.27
C VAL A 103 -0.40 -8.30 9.81
N ALA A 104 0.31 -7.25 9.41
CA ALA A 104 0.00 -5.88 9.81
C ALA A 104 -1.38 -5.46 9.30
N ASP A 105 -1.74 -5.78 8.05
CA ASP A 105 -3.04 -5.45 7.49
C ASP A 105 -4.18 -6.14 8.25
N CYS A 106 -4.02 -7.42 8.59
CA CYS A 106 -4.99 -8.14 9.42
C CYS A 106 -5.17 -7.45 10.79
N PHE A 107 -4.06 -7.08 11.43
CA PHE A 107 -4.08 -6.35 12.70
C PHE A 107 -4.79 -5.00 12.60
N PHE A 108 -4.45 -4.16 11.61
CA PHE A 108 -5.08 -2.86 11.41
C PHE A 108 -6.55 -2.98 11.02
N THR A 109 -6.91 -3.96 10.20
CA THR A 109 -8.30 -4.22 9.82
C THR A 109 -9.13 -4.61 11.03
N ALA A 110 -8.63 -5.53 11.87
CA ALA A 110 -9.30 -5.87 13.12
C ALA A 110 -9.43 -4.64 14.03
N LEU A 111 -8.34 -3.88 14.22
CA LEU A 111 -8.35 -2.65 15.02
C LEU A 111 -9.42 -1.66 14.55
N PHE A 112 -9.44 -1.32 13.26
CA PHE A 112 -10.39 -0.33 12.72
C PHE A 112 -11.83 -0.83 12.66
N TYR A 113 -12.05 -2.13 12.53
CA TYR A 113 -13.40 -2.69 12.53
C TYR A 113 -13.99 -2.81 13.95
N PHE A 114 -13.15 -3.10 14.96
CA PHE A 114 -13.60 -3.22 16.34
C PHE A 114 -13.71 -1.86 17.07
N ILE A 115 -12.90 -0.86 16.71
CA ILE A 115 -12.89 0.47 17.38
C ILE A 115 -13.78 1.51 16.68
N LEU A 116 -13.96 1.44 15.36
CA LEU A 116 -14.72 2.41 14.55
C LEU A 116 -15.85 1.74 13.77
#